data_AF-A0A953J4E5-F1
#
_entry.id   AF-A0A953J4E5-F1
#
_cell.length_a   1.000
_cell.length_b   1.000
_cell.length_c   1.000
_cell.angle_alpha   90.00
_cell.angle_beta   90.00
_cell.angle_gamma   90.00
#
_symmetry.space_group_name_H-M   'P 1'
#
loop_
_entity.id
_entity.type
_entity.pdbx_description
1 polymer ?
#
loop_
_entity_poly.entity_id
_entity_poly.type
_entity_poly.pdbx_seq_one_letter_code
_entity_poly.pdbx_strand_id
1 'polypeptide(L)'
;MSCHPADTLYRACTVLFGPDVVVSQGFLSYLELSGVKSAYRRRALATHPDRVIIQDEEERKRNTELFIEANWAYRELVSYLRERDRGDPSRRSARPEARPTEAHAAGIYRTVRFYSGGIPRRPLLFGEYLYYSGRVPWNAFIGSIIWQRRQRPRFGDIAKRWRYLSDQDIREIISHRGLCEPMGETSLRLNLLSRLQVNTVLMHQRMQQRKIGEYFTENGYLTAEMLQEILLAFKRHNHQFKARGVK
;
A
#
# COMPACT_ATOMS: atom_id res chain seq x y z
N MET A 1 -30.28 -15.62 -10.15
CA MET A 1 -28.91 -15.32 -10.64
C MET A 1 -28.04 -15.09 -9.43
N SER A 2 -27.30 -16.12 -9.01
CA SER A 2 -26.59 -16.15 -7.72
C SER A 2 -25.22 -15.49 -7.89
N CYS A 3 -25.10 -14.21 -7.55
CA CYS A 3 -23.82 -13.50 -7.55
C CYS A 3 -23.01 -13.98 -6.33
N HIS A 4 -21.86 -14.63 -6.56
CA HIS A 4 -21.03 -15.09 -5.45
C HIS A 4 -20.45 -13.88 -4.67
N PRO A 5 -20.43 -13.91 -3.33
CA PRO A 5 -19.88 -12.82 -2.50
C PRO A 5 -18.44 -12.44 -2.86
N ALA A 6 -17.67 -13.43 -3.34
CA ALA A 6 -16.30 -13.25 -3.77
C ALA A 6 -16.20 -12.32 -4.99
N ASP A 7 -17.07 -12.48 -6.00
CA ASP A 7 -17.09 -11.67 -7.23
C ASP A 7 -17.39 -10.19 -6.94
N THR A 8 -18.22 -9.95 -5.93
CA THR A 8 -18.58 -8.61 -5.46
C THR A 8 -17.37 -7.91 -4.83
N LEU A 9 -16.59 -8.63 -4.02
CA LEU A 9 -15.36 -8.11 -3.39
C LEU A 9 -14.25 -7.88 -4.42
N TYR A 10 -14.11 -8.79 -5.39
CA TYR A 10 -13.18 -8.64 -6.49
C TYR A 10 -13.47 -7.37 -7.28
N ARG A 11 -14.73 -7.15 -7.66
CA ARG A 11 -15.16 -5.93 -8.34
C ARG A 11 -14.92 -4.68 -7.48
N ALA A 12 -15.23 -4.72 -6.18
CA ALA A 12 -15.00 -3.60 -5.28
C ALA A 12 -13.49 -3.23 -5.18
N CYS A 13 -12.60 -4.21 -5.13
CA CYS A 13 -11.16 -3.97 -5.16
C CYS A 13 -10.71 -3.37 -6.51
N THR A 14 -11.22 -3.85 -7.63
CA THR A 14 -10.90 -3.31 -8.96
C THR A 14 -11.35 -1.86 -9.12
N VAL A 15 -12.54 -1.51 -8.63
CA VAL A 15 -13.06 -0.12 -8.67
C VAL A 15 -12.19 0.83 -7.84
N LEU A 16 -11.76 0.40 -6.65
CA LEU A 16 -11.05 1.26 -5.71
C LEU A 16 -9.56 1.39 -6.00
N PHE A 17 -8.92 0.31 -6.43
CA PHE A 17 -7.47 0.24 -6.64
C PHE A 17 -7.06 0.26 -8.12
N GLY A 18 -8.02 0.08 -9.04
CA GLY A 18 -7.82 0.13 -10.49
C GLY A 18 -7.90 -1.25 -11.18
N PRO A 19 -8.06 -1.26 -12.51
CA PRO A 19 -8.16 -2.48 -13.33
C PRO A 19 -6.89 -3.33 -13.32
N ASP A 20 -5.74 -2.72 -13.03
CA ASP A 20 -4.44 -3.39 -12.99
C ASP A 20 -4.21 -4.22 -11.72
N VAL A 21 -5.13 -4.14 -10.75
CA VAL A 21 -5.01 -4.88 -9.50
C VAL A 21 -5.58 -6.26 -9.66
N VAL A 22 -4.70 -7.26 -9.68
CA VAL A 22 -5.09 -8.66 -9.56
C VAL A 22 -5.45 -8.93 -8.11
N VAL A 23 -6.74 -9.07 -7.85
CA VAL A 23 -7.30 -9.29 -6.52
C VAL A 23 -7.31 -10.80 -6.25
N SER A 24 -6.64 -11.23 -5.19
CA SER A 24 -6.54 -12.65 -4.78
C SER A 24 -6.97 -12.82 -3.32
N GLN A 25 -7.24 -14.04 -2.89
CA GLN A 25 -7.50 -14.34 -1.46
C GLN A 25 -6.36 -13.85 -0.55
N GLY A 26 -5.10 -13.97 -1.02
CA GLY A 26 -3.94 -13.40 -0.36
C GLY A 26 -4.05 -11.87 -0.22
N PHE A 27 -4.40 -11.16 -1.29
CA PHE A 27 -4.63 -9.72 -1.24
C PHE A 27 -5.71 -9.33 -0.22
N LEU A 28 -6.84 -10.04 -0.21
CA LEU A 28 -7.93 -9.79 0.73
C LEU A 28 -7.54 -10.06 2.20
N SER A 29 -6.61 -10.98 2.45
CA SER A 29 -6.09 -11.24 3.80
C SER A 29 -5.18 -10.12 4.33
N TYR A 30 -4.47 -9.42 3.44
CA TYR A 30 -3.60 -8.28 3.78
C TYR A 30 -4.26 -6.93 3.62
N LEU A 31 -5.46 -6.89 3.05
CA LEU A 31 -6.21 -5.66 2.90
C LEU A 31 -6.48 -5.08 4.30
N GLU A 32 -6.00 -3.85 4.51
CA GLU A 32 -6.21 -3.12 5.76
C GLU A 32 -7.18 -1.96 5.51
N LEU A 33 -7.93 -1.62 6.56
CA LEU A 33 -8.87 -0.49 6.54
C LEU A 33 -8.17 0.84 6.18
N SER A 34 -6.90 1.00 6.58
CA SER A 34 -6.06 2.14 6.26
C SER A 34 -5.80 2.27 4.75
N GLY A 35 -5.52 1.15 4.08
CA GLY A 35 -5.28 1.05 2.64
C GLY A 35 -6.54 1.31 1.82
N VAL A 36 -7.67 0.72 2.23
CA VAL A 36 -8.99 0.96 1.62
C VAL A 36 -9.38 2.44 1.71
N LYS A 37 -9.24 3.06 2.89
CA LYS A 37 -9.51 4.49 3.08
C LYS A 37 -8.59 5.40 2.25
N SER A 38 -7.34 5.01 2.02
CA SER A 38 -6.39 5.79 1.22
C SER A 38 -6.71 5.71 -0.28
N ALA A 39 -7.04 4.51 -0.78
CA ALA A 39 -7.44 4.30 -2.16
C ALA A 39 -8.78 5.00 -2.46
N TYR A 40 -9.77 4.91 -1.57
CA TYR A 40 -11.03 5.63 -1.68
C TYR A 40 -10.82 7.14 -1.79
N ARG A 41 -10.00 7.76 -0.92
CA ARG A 41 -9.75 9.20 -0.98
C ARG A 41 -9.11 9.66 -2.29
N ARG A 42 -8.16 8.89 -2.82
CA ARG A 42 -7.56 9.18 -4.13
C ARG A 42 -8.60 9.08 -5.26
N ARG A 43 -9.44 8.04 -5.23
CA ARG A 43 -10.49 7.84 -6.23
C ARG A 43 -11.58 8.90 -6.14
N ALA A 44 -12.12 9.14 -4.95
CA ALA A 44 -13.13 10.17 -4.67
C ALA A 44 -12.65 11.57 -5.05
N LEU A 45 -11.38 11.91 -4.78
CA LEU A 45 -10.80 13.20 -5.18
C LEU A 45 -10.60 13.31 -6.71
N ALA A 46 -10.37 12.20 -7.41
CA ALA A 46 -10.22 12.18 -8.85
C ALA A 46 -11.56 12.21 -9.60
N THR A 47 -12.63 11.70 -9.00
CA THR A 47 -13.96 11.57 -9.60
C THR A 47 -14.99 12.53 -9.01
N HIS A 48 -14.58 13.49 -8.17
CA HIS A 48 -15.51 14.38 -7.50
C HIS A 48 -16.22 15.31 -8.50
N PRO A 49 -17.57 15.41 -8.48
CA PRO A 49 -18.31 16.25 -9.42
C PRO A 49 -17.93 17.73 -9.33
N ASP A 50 -17.63 18.24 -8.13
CA ASP A 50 -17.30 19.67 -7.93
C ASP A 50 -15.87 20.06 -8.37
N ARG A 51 -15.05 19.12 -8.84
CA ARG A 51 -13.66 19.43 -9.22
C ARG A 51 -13.53 19.97 -10.65
N VAL A 52 -14.61 19.92 -11.41
CA VAL A 52 -14.65 20.32 -12.83
C VAL A 52 -15.66 21.46 -12.99
N ILE A 53 -15.23 22.67 -12.63
CA ILE A 53 -16.06 23.89 -12.68
C ILE A 53 -16.27 24.36 -14.14
N ILE A 54 -15.58 23.77 -15.14
CA ILE A 54 -15.62 24.18 -16.54
C ILE A 54 -15.55 22.95 -17.48
N GLN A 55 -16.55 22.06 -17.51
CA GLN A 55 -16.76 21.12 -18.64
C GLN A 55 -18.23 20.67 -18.79
N ASP A 56 -18.51 20.09 -19.95
CA ASP A 56 -19.78 19.60 -20.51
C ASP A 56 -20.59 18.67 -19.58
N GLU A 57 -21.92 18.70 -19.72
CA GLU A 57 -22.87 18.05 -18.79
C GLU A 57 -22.71 16.52 -18.74
N GLU A 58 -22.23 15.91 -19.83
CA GLU A 58 -21.94 14.48 -19.96
C GLU A 58 -20.68 14.02 -19.20
N GLU A 59 -19.69 14.90 -18.99
CA GLU A 59 -18.52 14.57 -18.16
C GLU A 59 -18.85 14.66 -16.67
N ARG A 60 -19.74 15.59 -16.29
CA ARG A 60 -20.26 15.68 -14.92
C ARG A 60 -21.07 14.43 -14.55
N LYS A 61 -21.90 13.92 -15.46
CA LYS A 61 -22.64 12.65 -15.25
C LYS A 61 -21.69 11.47 -15.07
N ARG A 62 -20.70 11.30 -15.96
CA ARG A 62 -19.70 10.23 -15.86
C ARG A 62 -18.88 10.27 -14.56
N ASN A 63 -18.45 11.46 -14.13
CA ASN A 63 -17.74 11.60 -12.86
C ASN A 63 -18.62 11.28 -11.65
N THR A 64 -19.90 11.67 -11.70
CA THR A 64 -20.90 11.33 -10.67
C THR A 64 -21.08 9.81 -10.57
N GLU A 65 -21.20 9.11 -11.69
CA GLU A 65 -21.29 7.64 -11.73
C GLU A 65 -20.04 6.96 -11.16
N LEU A 66 -18.84 7.43 -11.55
CA LEU A 66 -17.57 6.92 -11.03
C LEU A 66 -17.42 7.17 -9.51
N PHE A 67 -17.94 8.28 -9.00
CA PHE A 67 -17.95 8.58 -7.58
C PHE A 67 -18.90 7.67 -6.80
N ILE A 68 -20.11 7.42 -7.34
CA ILE A 68 -21.07 6.47 -6.76
C ILE A 68 -20.45 5.07 -6.70
N GLU A 69 -19.79 4.63 -7.77
CA GLU A 69 -19.13 3.32 -7.82
C GLU A 69 -17.98 3.21 -6.82
N ALA A 70 -17.15 4.25 -6.70
CA ALA A 70 -16.08 4.30 -5.70
C ALA A 70 -16.60 4.24 -4.26
N ASN A 71 -17.74 4.88 -3.97
CA ASN A 71 -18.36 4.87 -2.65
C ASN A 71 -18.97 3.49 -2.33
N TRP A 72 -19.63 2.86 -3.30
CA TRP A 72 -20.09 1.47 -3.19
C TRP A 72 -18.94 0.51 -2.87
N ALA A 73 -17.86 0.57 -3.65
CA ALA A 73 -16.68 -0.26 -3.45
C ALA A 73 -16.02 -0.06 -2.08
N TYR A 74 -15.98 1.19 -1.60
CA TYR A 74 -15.48 1.50 -0.27
C TYR A 74 -16.33 0.86 0.83
N ARG A 75 -17.66 0.96 0.75
CA ARG A 75 -18.58 0.38 1.75
C ARG A 75 -18.46 -1.13 1.82
N GLU A 76 -18.41 -1.81 0.67
CA GLU A 76 -18.26 -3.27 0.59
C GLU A 76 -16.96 -3.75 1.24
N LEU A 77 -15.83 -3.13 0.89
CA LEU A 77 -14.54 -3.51 1.46
C LEU A 77 -14.46 -3.23 2.97
N VAL A 78 -15.09 -2.14 3.44
CA VAL A 78 -15.16 -1.85 4.88
C VAL A 78 -16.03 -2.87 5.62
N SER A 79 -17.15 -3.31 5.04
CA SER A 79 -18.01 -4.34 5.67
C SER A 79 -17.27 -5.66 5.80
N TYR A 80 -16.65 -6.11 4.71
CA TYR A 80 -15.85 -7.33 4.69
C TYR A 80 -14.71 -7.29 5.73
N LEU A 81 -13.99 -6.18 5.82
CA LEU A 81 -12.92 -6.04 6.82
C LEU A 81 -13.45 -6.06 8.24
N ARG A 82 -14.62 -5.46 8.50
CA ARG A 82 -15.26 -5.48 9.83
C ARG A 82 -15.73 -6.88 10.21
N GLU A 83 -16.31 -7.63 9.29
CA GLU A 83 -16.74 -9.01 9.51
C GLU A 83 -15.55 -9.95 9.70
N ARG A 84 -14.52 -9.81 8.87
CA ARG A 84 -13.25 -10.52 9.00
C ARG A 84 -12.59 -10.27 10.36
N ASP A 85 -12.58 -9.02 10.82
CA ASP A 85 -11.94 -8.64 12.07
C ASP A 85 -12.83 -8.89 13.32
N ARG A 86 -14.12 -9.21 13.14
CA ARG A 86 -15.07 -9.63 14.20
C ARG A 86 -14.99 -11.12 14.51
N GLY A 87 -14.49 -11.96 13.59
CA GLY A 87 -14.55 -13.41 13.69
C GLY A 87 -13.57 -14.09 14.66
N ASP A 88 -12.49 -13.43 15.10
CA ASP A 88 -11.57 -13.98 16.13
C ASP A 88 -10.55 -12.91 16.62
N PRO A 89 -10.59 -12.47 17.89
CA PRO A 89 -9.57 -11.58 18.46
C PRO A 89 -8.18 -12.24 18.59
N SER A 90 -8.10 -13.58 18.64
CA SER A 90 -6.86 -14.36 18.79
C SER A 90 -5.98 -14.35 17.53
N ARG A 91 -6.58 -14.12 16.36
CA ARG A 91 -5.83 -13.93 15.10
C ARG A 91 -5.08 -12.60 15.01
N ARG A 92 -5.29 -11.67 15.94
CA ARG A 92 -4.47 -10.44 16.03
C ARG A 92 -3.05 -10.74 16.55
N SER A 93 -2.85 -11.88 17.21
CA SER A 93 -1.58 -12.34 17.77
C SER A 93 -1.09 -13.68 17.20
N ALA A 94 -1.96 -14.51 16.61
CA ALA A 94 -1.56 -15.72 15.90
C ALA A 94 -1.12 -15.41 14.45
N ARG A 95 0.09 -14.84 14.34
CA ARG A 95 0.86 -14.83 13.08
C ARG A 95 1.13 -16.29 12.72
N PRO A 96 0.76 -16.82 11.54
CA PRO A 96 1.22 -18.14 11.17
C PRO A 96 2.73 -18.07 10.99
N GLU A 97 3.49 -18.68 11.89
CA GLU A 97 4.89 -19.07 11.67
C GLU A 97 5.00 -20.28 10.73
N ALA A 98 3.95 -20.59 9.97
CA ALA A 98 3.99 -21.59 8.94
C ALA A 98 4.90 -21.09 7.80
N ARG A 99 6.12 -21.63 7.76
CA ARG A 99 6.87 -21.79 6.49
C ARG A 99 5.88 -22.33 5.46
N PRO A 100 5.74 -21.72 4.27
CA PRO A 100 4.84 -22.24 3.27
C PRO A 100 5.31 -23.66 2.91
N THR A 101 4.48 -24.67 3.17
CA THR A 101 4.69 -26.00 2.60
C THR A 101 4.54 -25.88 1.09
N GLU A 102 5.48 -26.49 0.38
CA GLU A 102 5.71 -26.35 -1.07
C GLU A 102 4.46 -26.64 -1.93
N ALA A 103 3.47 -27.38 -1.39
CA ALA A 103 2.21 -27.66 -2.05
C ALA A 103 1.23 -26.47 -2.12
N HIS A 104 1.26 -25.51 -1.18
CA HIS A 104 0.41 -24.31 -1.22
C HIS A 104 0.99 -23.20 -2.11
N ALA A 105 2.30 -23.25 -2.39
CA ALA A 105 2.95 -22.37 -3.36
C ALA A 105 2.38 -22.64 -4.76
N ALA A 106 2.31 -23.90 -5.20
CA ALA A 106 1.93 -24.27 -6.57
C ALA A 106 0.54 -23.77 -7.04
N GLY A 107 -0.42 -23.58 -6.12
CA GLY A 107 -1.77 -23.11 -6.46
C GLY A 107 -1.92 -21.59 -6.63
N ILE A 108 -1.02 -20.79 -6.04
CA ILE A 108 -1.09 -19.32 -6.03
C ILE A 108 -0.43 -18.69 -7.28
N TYR A 109 0.43 -19.44 -7.99
CA TYR A 109 1.24 -18.96 -9.13
C TYR A 109 0.67 -19.27 -10.52
N ARG A 110 -0.60 -19.67 -10.65
CA ARG A 110 -1.13 -20.16 -11.94
C ARG A 110 -1.29 -19.12 -13.05
N THR A 111 -1.11 -17.83 -12.78
CA THR A 111 -1.00 -16.80 -13.83
C THR A 111 -0.03 -15.71 -13.41
N VAL A 112 1.24 -15.88 -13.77
CA VAL A 112 2.26 -14.83 -13.67
C VAL A 112 1.99 -13.79 -14.76
N ARG A 113 1.09 -12.83 -14.49
CA ARG A 113 0.83 -11.73 -15.42
C ARG A 113 1.89 -10.64 -15.24
N PHE A 114 2.67 -10.43 -16.29
CA PHE A 114 3.55 -9.29 -16.42
C PHE A 114 2.78 -8.08 -16.97
N TYR A 115 3.20 -6.88 -16.59
CA TYR A 115 2.66 -5.67 -17.18
C TYR A 115 3.13 -5.54 -18.63
N SER A 116 2.20 -5.27 -19.54
CA SER A 116 2.45 -5.13 -20.98
C SER A 116 2.16 -3.73 -21.54
N GLY A 117 1.82 -2.77 -20.68
CA GLY A 117 1.54 -1.39 -21.08
C GLY A 117 2.79 -0.51 -21.17
N GLY A 118 2.60 0.79 -21.42
CA GLY A 118 3.68 1.77 -21.44
C GLY A 118 4.15 2.17 -20.04
N ILE A 119 5.47 2.39 -19.88
CA ILE A 119 6.03 2.86 -18.60
C ILE A 119 5.51 4.29 -18.31
N PRO A 120 4.98 4.57 -17.11
CA PRO A 120 4.50 5.90 -16.76
C PRO A 120 5.55 7.01 -16.92
N ARG A 121 5.15 8.12 -17.55
CA ARG A 121 5.99 9.32 -17.80
C ARG A 121 6.10 10.22 -16.56
N ARG A 122 6.36 9.62 -15.40
CA ARG A 122 6.57 10.29 -14.11
C ARG A 122 7.74 9.63 -13.37
N PRO A 123 8.32 10.29 -12.35
CA PRO A 123 9.19 9.60 -11.41
C PRO A 123 8.47 8.41 -10.76
N LEU A 124 9.14 7.26 -10.75
CA LEU A 124 8.65 6.01 -10.18
C LEU A 124 9.48 5.64 -8.94
N LEU A 125 8.89 4.88 -8.03
CA LEU A 125 9.66 4.13 -7.04
C LEU A 125 10.28 2.90 -7.72
N PHE A 126 11.36 2.37 -7.15
CA PHE A 126 12.11 1.28 -7.79
C PHE A 126 11.28 0.02 -8.05
N GLY A 127 10.45 -0.40 -7.08
CA GLY A 127 9.53 -1.53 -7.26
C GLY A 127 8.47 -1.27 -8.34
N GLU A 128 7.94 -0.03 -8.43
CA GLU A 128 7.00 0.33 -9.49
C GLU A 128 7.67 0.26 -10.86
N TYR A 129 8.92 0.74 -10.97
CA TYR A 129 9.68 0.68 -12.21
C TYR A 129 9.90 -0.76 -12.68
N LEU A 130 10.27 -1.67 -11.78
CA LEU A 130 10.42 -3.09 -12.07
C LEU A 130 9.11 -3.72 -12.60
N TYR A 131 7.98 -3.36 -12.00
CA TYR A 131 6.68 -3.84 -12.45
C TYR A 131 6.31 -3.29 -13.83
N TYR A 132 6.33 -1.96 -14.01
CA TYR A 132 5.92 -1.32 -15.26
C TYR A 132 6.88 -1.57 -16.44
N SER A 133 8.15 -1.90 -16.17
CA SER A 133 9.10 -2.34 -17.19
C SER A 133 8.97 -3.82 -17.56
N GLY A 134 8.02 -4.55 -16.95
CA GLY A 134 7.81 -5.97 -17.19
C GLY A 134 8.90 -6.88 -16.64
N ARG A 135 9.78 -6.37 -15.76
CA ARG A 135 10.90 -7.15 -15.20
C ARG A 135 10.47 -8.04 -14.03
N VAL A 136 9.41 -7.67 -13.33
CA VAL A 136 8.82 -8.49 -12.26
C VAL A 136 7.31 -8.53 -12.40
N PRO A 137 6.67 -9.66 -12.09
CA PRO A 137 5.22 -9.77 -12.14
C PRO A 137 4.56 -9.08 -10.94
N TRP A 138 3.25 -8.80 -11.05
CA TRP A 138 2.49 -8.07 -10.02
C TRP A 138 2.60 -8.69 -8.62
N ASN A 139 2.51 -10.02 -8.53
CA ASN A 139 2.65 -10.74 -7.26
C ASN A 139 4.02 -10.55 -6.62
N ALA A 140 5.09 -10.49 -7.42
CA ALA A 140 6.44 -10.20 -6.92
C ALA A 140 6.56 -8.76 -6.43
N PHE A 141 5.99 -7.80 -7.17
CA PHE A 141 5.97 -6.40 -6.76
C PHE A 141 5.22 -6.20 -5.43
N ILE A 142 3.99 -6.73 -5.31
CA ILE A 142 3.22 -6.65 -4.06
C ILE A 142 3.93 -7.38 -2.92
N GLY A 143 4.48 -8.57 -3.18
CA GLY A 143 5.28 -9.32 -2.22
C GLY A 143 6.48 -8.52 -1.70
N SER A 144 7.17 -7.79 -2.57
CA SER A 144 8.30 -6.93 -2.19
C SER A 144 7.91 -5.79 -1.25
N ILE A 145 6.73 -5.19 -1.44
CA ILE A 145 6.20 -4.13 -0.57
C ILE A 145 5.86 -4.72 0.80
N ILE A 146 5.21 -5.88 0.83
CA ILE A 146 4.85 -6.56 2.07
C ILE A 146 6.11 -6.94 2.86
N TRP A 147 7.10 -7.52 2.18
CA TRP A 147 8.39 -7.89 2.77
C TRP A 147 9.10 -6.69 3.41
N GLN A 148 9.18 -5.56 2.69
CA GLN A 148 9.80 -4.34 3.21
C GLN A 148 9.02 -3.73 4.39
N ARG A 149 7.67 -3.82 4.38
CA ARG A 149 6.83 -3.35 5.47
C ARG A 149 6.97 -4.19 6.74
N ARG A 150 7.10 -5.52 6.62
CA ARG A 150 7.25 -6.43 7.76
C ARG A 150 8.50 -6.16 8.61
N GLN A 151 9.51 -5.56 7.99
CA GLN A 151 10.76 -5.20 8.65
C GLN A 151 10.70 -3.83 9.33
N ARG A 152 9.60 -3.06 9.18
CA ARG A 152 9.46 -1.75 9.81
C ARG A 152 8.91 -1.92 11.23
N PRO A 153 9.72 -1.77 12.29
CA PRO A 153 9.18 -1.70 13.65
C PRO A 153 8.18 -0.55 13.78
N ARG A 154 7.13 -0.70 14.59
CA ARG A 154 6.14 0.38 14.77
C ARG A 154 6.77 1.54 15.53
N PHE A 155 6.37 2.76 15.20
CA PHE A 155 6.94 3.97 15.79
C PHE A 155 6.80 3.97 17.32
N GLY A 156 5.59 3.68 17.81
CA GLY A 156 5.30 3.60 19.25
C GLY A 156 6.13 2.53 19.98
N ASP A 157 6.36 1.37 19.36
CA ASP A 157 7.14 0.29 19.97
C ASP A 157 8.60 0.71 20.19
N ILE A 158 9.19 1.42 19.22
CA ILE A 158 10.57 1.94 19.32
C ILE A 158 10.64 3.02 20.39
N ALA A 159 9.72 3.98 20.35
CA ALA A 159 9.67 5.07 21.32
C ALA A 159 9.45 4.55 22.75
N LYS A 160 8.60 3.53 22.94
CA LYS A 160 8.41 2.84 24.22
C LYS A 160 9.69 2.14 24.68
N ARG A 161 10.32 1.37 23.79
CA ARG A 161 11.57 0.64 24.11
C ARG A 161 12.69 1.58 24.56
N TRP A 162 12.75 2.78 24.00
CA TRP A 162 13.71 3.82 24.37
C TRP A 162 13.26 4.71 25.53
N ARG A 163 12.12 4.39 26.15
CA ARG A 163 11.51 5.16 27.24
C ARG A 163 11.21 6.62 26.88
N TYR A 164 11.02 6.90 25.59
CA TYR A 164 10.56 8.19 25.10
C TYR A 164 9.05 8.36 25.27
N LEU A 165 8.30 7.25 25.23
CA LEU A 165 6.86 7.22 25.47
C LEU A 165 6.53 6.11 26.47
N SER A 166 5.59 6.38 27.36
CA SER A 166 4.90 5.40 28.18
C SER A 166 3.68 4.80 27.44
N ASP A 167 3.10 3.74 28.01
CA ASP A 167 1.83 3.21 27.50
C ASP A 167 0.68 4.22 27.59
N GLN A 168 0.75 5.14 28.56
CA GLN A 168 -0.25 6.19 28.70
C GLN A 168 -0.12 7.21 27.56
N ASP A 169 1.11 7.66 27.28
CA ASP A 169 1.39 8.62 26.22
C ASP A 169 1.00 8.05 24.85
N ILE A 170 1.22 6.75 24.62
CA ILE A 170 0.81 6.08 23.39
C ILE A 170 -0.71 6.08 23.23
N ARG A 171 -1.47 5.80 24.30
CA ARG A 171 -2.95 5.86 24.27
C ARG A 171 -3.44 7.27 23.98
N GLU A 172 -2.83 8.26 24.61
CA GLU A 172 -3.15 9.68 24.41
C GLU A 172 -2.88 10.14 22.96
N ILE A 173 -1.75 9.72 22.40
CA ILE A 173 -1.44 9.97 20.98
C ILE A 173 -2.52 9.34 20.10
N ILE A 174 -2.90 8.08 20.35
CA ILE A 174 -3.90 7.38 19.53
C ILE A 174 -5.28 8.05 19.63
N SER A 175 -5.69 8.54 20.80
CA SER A 175 -7.00 9.19 21.00
C SER A 175 -7.08 10.58 20.37
N HIS A 176 -5.99 11.34 20.37
CA HIS A 176 -5.95 12.70 19.82
C HIS A 176 -5.43 12.78 18.39
N ARG A 177 -5.11 11.65 17.77
CA ARG A 177 -4.60 11.57 16.41
C ARG A 177 -5.67 11.98 15.40
N GLY A 178 -5.38 13.01 14.61
CA GLY A 178 -6.19 13.40 13.47
C GLY A 178 -6.23 12.29 12.40
N LEU A 179 -7.25 12.31 11.56
CA LEU A 179 -7.35 11.41 10.41
C LEU A 179 -6.09 11.51 9.54
N CYS A 180 -5.29 10.43 9.51
CA CYS A 180 -4.04 10.33 8.75
C CYS A 180 -2.87 11.21 9.20
N GLU A 181 -2.96 11.82 10.37
CA GLU A 181 -1.81 12.47 10.99
C GLU A 181 -0.74 11.39 11.31
N PRO A 182 0.53 11.57 10.93
CA PRO A 182 1.62 10.68 11.37
C PRO A 182 1.74 10.69 12.90
N MET A 183 1.99 9.52 13.50
CA MET A 183 2.13 9.41 14.96
C MET A 183 3.21 10.34 15.53
N GLY A 184 4.31 10.53 14.79
CA GLY A 184 5.39 11.46 15.14
C GLY A 184 4.94 12.93 15.15
N GLU A 185 4.04 13.33 14.24
CA GLU A 185 3.51 14.70 14.20
C GLU A 185 2.51 14.92 15.34
N THR A 186 1.63 13.95 15.58
CA THR A 186 0.73 13.96 16.74
C THR A 186 1.52 14.07 18.05
N SER A 187 2.61 13.31 18.21
CA SER A 187 3.43 13.37 19.42
C SER A 187 4.16 14.69 19.62
N LEU A 188 4.52 15.39 18.52
CA LEU A 188 5.10 16.73 18.59
C LEU A 188 4.05 17.75 19.02
N ARG A 189 2.86 17.67 18.42
CA ARG A 189 1.74 18.57 18.73
C ARG A 189 1.28 18.44 20.18
N LEU A 190 1.30 17.22 20.73
CA LEU A 190 0.97 16.96 22.14
C LEU A 190 2.14 17.25 23.09
N ASN A 191 3.30 17.70 22.60
CA ASN A 191 4.52 17.91 23.37
C ASN A 191 5.02 16.66 24.13
N LEU A 192 4.61 15.46 23.70
CA LEU A 192 5.04 14.19 24.30
C LEU A 192 6.42 13.77 23.80
N LEU A 193 6.81 14.22 22.61
CA LEU A 193 8.15 14.01 22.04
C LEU A 193 8.71 15.30 21.48
N SER A 194 10.03 15.48 21.63
CA SER A 194 10.79 16.50 20.91
C SER A 194 11.02 16.12 19.45
N ARG A 195 11.29 17.13 18.61
CA ARG A 195 11.58 16.91 17.18
C ARG A 195 12.81 16.03 16.96
N LEU A 196 13.79 16.16 17.84
CA LEU A 196 14.97 15.30 17.84
C LEU A 196 14.59 13.84 18.08
N GLN A 197 13.83 13.55 19.13
CA GLN A 197 13.39 12.18 19.45
C GLN A 197 12.58 11.55 18.32
N VAL A 198 11.65 12.30 17.71
CA VAL A 198 10.88 11.83 16.55
C VAL A 198 11.82 11.49 15.39
N ASN A 199 12.76 12.38 15.06
CA ASN A 199 13.73 12.14 13.99
C ASN A 199 14.62 10.93 14.27
N THR A 200 15.06 10.73 15.52
CA THR A 200 15.84 9.56 15.92
C THR A 200 15.06 8.27 15.73
N VAL A 201 13.79 8.22 16.12
CA VAL A 201 12.92 7.05 15.93
C VAL A 201 12.70 6.76 14.45
N LEU A 202 12.45 7.80 13.64
CA LEU A 202 12.28 7.68 12.19
C LEU A 202 13.56 7.22 11.49
N MET A 203 14.72 7.72 11.92
CA MET A 203 16.02 7.29 11.39
C MET A 203 16.24 5.81 11.67
N HIS A 204 15.98 5.36 12.90
CA HIS A 204 16.09 3.95 13.25
C HIS A 204 15.13 3.05 12.46
N GLN A 205 13.87 3.47 12.26
CA GLN A 205 12.97 2.76 11.34
C GLN A 205 13.55 2.64 9.94
N ARG A 206 14.13 3.72 9.42
CA ARG A 206 14.70 3.76 8.07
C ARG A 206 15.94 2.88 7.93
N MET A 207 16.78 2.82 8.97
CA MET A 207 17.99 1.99 8.99
C MET A 207 17.68 0.49 9.02
N GLN A 208 16.57 0.08 9.65
CA GLN A 208 16.19 -1.34 9.71
C GLN A 208 15.48 -1.84 8.44
N GLN A 209 14.95 -0.94 7.61
CA GLN A 209 14.31 -1.33 6.37
C GLN A 209 15.34 -1.71 5.30
N ARG A 210 15.35 -3.00 4.94
CA ARG A 210 16.18 -3.49 3.83
C ARG A 210 15.73 -2.88 2.51
N LYS A 211 16.65 -2.85 1.53
CA LYS A 211 16.32 -2.28 0.21
C LYS A 211 15.37 -3.24 -0.51
N ILE A 212 14.32 -2.69 -1.11
CA ILE A 212 13.31 -3.48 -1.82
C ILE A 212 13.91 -4.31 -2.98
N GLY A 213 15.06 -3.89 -3.54
CA GLY A 213 15.81 -4.65 -4.54
C GLY A 213 16.29 -6.02 -4.04
N GLU A 214 16.64 -6.13 -2.76
CA GLU A 214 17.13 -7.37 -2.15
C GLU A 214 16.04 -8.46 -2.14
N TYR A 215 14.77 -8.08 -2.04
CA TYR A 215 13.66 -9.04 -2.15
C TYR A 215 13.69 -9.78 -3.48
N PHE A 216 13.95 -9.06 -4.57
CA PHE A 216 13.92 -9.64 -5.91
C PHE A 216 15.13 -10.54 -6.17
N THR A 217 16.27 -10.25 -5.56
CA THR A 217 17.46 -11.13 -5.63
C THR A 217 17.29 -12.37 -4.75
N GLU A 218 16.78 -12.22 -3.53
CA GLU A 218 16.59 -13.35 -2.59
C GLU A 218 15.52 -14.34 -3.08
N ASN A 219 14.50 -13.86 -3.78
CA ASN A 219 13.41 -14.69 -4.28
C ASN A 219 13.62 -15.12 -5.75
N GLY A 220 14.82 -14.94 -6.30
CA GLY A 220 15.20 -15.43 -7.64
C GLY A 220 14.54 -14.72 -8.83
N TYR A 221 13.98 -13.52 -8.63
CA TYR A 221 13.39 -12.73 -9.71
C TYR A 221 14.44 -11.98 -10.54
N LEU A 222 15.58 -11.61 -9.93
CA LEU A 222 16.67 -10.87 -10.55
C LEU A 222 18.01 -11.38 -10.04
N THR A 223 19.05 -11.38 -10.88
CA THR A 223 20.43 -11.54 -10.39
C THR A 223 20.99 -10.22 -9.87
N ALA A 224 22.12 -10.27 -9.16
CA ALA A 224 22.80 -9.08 -8.68
C ALA A 224 23.29 -8.18 -9.82
N GLU A 225 23.74 -8.77 -10.93
CA GLU A 225 24.18 -8.06 -12.13
C GLU A 225 23.00 -7.36 -12.81
N MET A 226 21.90 -8.10 -13.03
CA MET A 226 20.67 -7.53 -13.59
C MET A 226 20.13 -6.38 -12.74
N LEU A 227 20.23 -6.50 -11.42
CA LEU A 227 19.80 -5.44 -10.50
C LEU A 227 20.58 -4.13 -10.73
N GLN A 228 21.91 -4.21 -10.94
CA GLN A 228 22.73 -3.03 -11.20
C GLN A 228 22.37 -2.35 -12.52
N GLU A 229 22.19 -3.13 -13.59
CA GLU A 229 21.77 -2.59 -14.90
C GLU A 229 20.40 -1.89 -14.81
N ILE A 230 19.45 -2.51 -14.12
CA ILE A 230 18.11 -1.95 -13.92
C ILE A 230 18.19 -0.69 -13.08
N LEU A 231 19.03 -0.63 -12.05
CA LEU A 231 19.22 0.58 -11.24
C LEU A 231 19.74 1.76 -12.07
N LEU A 232 20.62 1.51 -13.03
CA LEU A 232 21.08 2.55 -13.96
C LEU A 232 19.96 3.00 -14.91
N ALA A 233 19.18 2.07 -15.46
CA ALA A 233 18.02 2.39 -16.30
C ALA A 233 16.94 3.17 -15.53
N PHE A 234 16.65 2.77 -14.30
CA PHE A 234 15.75 3.44 -13.37
C PHE A 234 16.19 4.88 -13.07
N LYS A 235 17.48 5.08 -12.74
CA LYS A 235 18.04 6.42 -12.49
C LYS A 235 17.88 7.32 -13.72
N ARG A 236 18.16 6.81 -14.92
CA ARG A 236 17.97 7.54 -16.18
C ARG A 236 16.51 7.93 -16.42
N HIS A 237 15.58 6.99 -16.26
CA HIS A 237 14.13 7.25 -16.37
C HIS A 237 13.70 8.34 -15.38
N ASN A 238 14.01 8.18 -14.09
CA ASN A 238 13.60 9.15 -13.10
C ASN A 238 14.24 10.52 -13.32
N HIS A 239 15.50 10.58 -13.75
CA HIS A 239 16.17 11.84 -14.09
C HIS A 239 15.44 12.59 -15.22
N GLN A 240 15.02 11.88 -16.28
CA GLN A 240 14.27 12.44 -17.40
C GLN A 240 12.94 13.08 -16.97
N PHE A 241 12.25 12.50 -15.98
CA PHE A 241 10.95 12.99 -15.52
C PHE A 241 11.00 13.84 -14.24
N LYS A 242 12.15 13.95 -13.58
CA LYS A 242 12.35 14.84 -12.41
C LYS A 242 12.24 16.32 -12.79
N ALA A 243 12.66 16.68 -14.00
CA ALA A 243 12.64 18.04 -14.52
C ALA A 243 11.25 18.51 -15.01
N ARG A 244 10.28 17.60 -15.16
CA ARG A 244 8.93 17.90 -15.68
C ARG A 244 7.84 17.97 -14.61
N GLY A 245 8.19 17.70 -13.35
CA GLY A 245 7.25 17.65 -12.22
C GLY A 245 7.13 18.94 -11.41
N VAL A 246 7.64 20.06 -11.92
CA VAL A 246 7.39 21.41 -11.37
C VAL A 246 6.71 22.23 -12.45
N LYS A 247 5.40 22.05 -12.59
CA LYS A 247 4.41 23.06 -12.98
C LYS A 247 3.07 22.64 -12.41
#